data_AF-A0A2W7QI21-F1
#
_entry.id   AF-A0A2W7QI21-F1
#
_cell.length_a   1.000
_cell.length_b   1.000
_cell.length_c   1.000
_cell.angle_alpha   90.00
_cell.angle_beta   90.00
_cell.angle_gamma   90.00
#
_symmetry.space_group_name_H-M   'P 1'
#
loop_
_entity.id
_entity.type
_entity.pdbx_description
1 polymer ?
#
loop_
_entity_poly.entity_id
_entity_poly.type
_entity_poly.pdbx_seq_one_letter_code
_entity_poly.pdbx_strand_id
1 'polypeptide(L)' 'MTSPFSHDAPETEIVTAMRVCCDGGEGALGHPRVWLSLSHDTGAVECPYCDKRFIHRDFADDHAA' A
#
# COMPACT_ATOMS: atom_id res chain seq x y z
N MET A 1 9.49 -28.49 14.22
CA MET A 1 8.46 -28.20 13.20
C MET A 1 7.91 -26.83 13.53
N THR A 2 8.62 -25.80 13.08
CA THR A 2 8.40 -24.39 13.46
C THR A 2 7.28 -23.79 12.60
N SER A 3 6.33 -23.12 13.23
CA SER A 3 5.07 -22.58 12.68
C SER A 3 5.19 -21.88 11.32
N PRO A 4 4.28 -22.13 10.35
CA PRO A 4 4.31 -21.52 9.02
C PRO A 4 3.44 -20.24 8.93
N PHE A 5 3.48 -19.38 9.94
CA PHE A 5 2.77 -18.10 9.89
C PHE A 5 3.71 -16.94 10.16
N SER A 6 4.84 -16.91 9.45
CA SER A 6 5.44 -15.62 9.11
C SER A 6 4.52 -14.99 8.06
N HIS A 7 3.57 -14.16 8.52
CA HIS A 7 3.02 -13.13 7.67
C HIS A 7 4.19 -12.22 7.28
N ASP A 8 4.77 -12.47 6.11
CA ASP A 8 5.59 -11.48 5.44
C ASP A 8 4.66 -10.29 5.19
N ALA A 9 4.89 -9.21 5.93
CA ALA A 9 3.97 -8.08 5.97
C ALA A 9 3.82 -7.54 4.54
N PRO A 10 2.58 -7.32 4.04
CA PRO A 10 2.39 -6.74 2.71
C PRO A 10 3.18 -5.43 2.62
N GLU A 11 3.87 -5.19 1.50
CA GLU A 11 4.59 -3.94 1.26
C GLU A 11 3.58 -2.77 1.29
N THR A 12 3.45 -2.19 2.48
CA THR A 12 2.43 -1.19 2.80
C THR A 12 3.13 0.15 3.00
N GLU A 13 2.82 1.13 2.17
CA GLU A 13 3.38 2.47 2.27
C GLU A 13 2.39 3.40 2.97
N ILE A 14 2.85 4.02 4.06
CA ILE A 14 2.03 4.95 4.84
C ILE A 14 2.18 6.35 4.22
N VAL A 15 1.05 6.90 3.78
CA VAL A 15 0.98 8.20 3.12
C VAL A 15 0.15 9.18 3.95
N THR A 16 0.44 10.47 3.85
CA THR A 16 -0.31 11.52 4.57
C THR A 16 -1.29 12.28 3.68
N ALA A 17 -1.36 11.91 2.39
CA ALA A 17 -2.24 12.54 1.42
C ALA A 17 -3.36 11.58 1.03
N MET A 18 -4.56 12.12 0.80
CA MET A 18 -5.70 11.39 0.21
C MET A 18 -5.49 11.04 -1.27
N ARG A 19 -4.44 11.59 -1.90
CA ARG A 19 -4.08 11.31 -3.28
C ARG A 19 -2.61 10.96 -3.36
N VAL A 20 -2.32 9.79 -3.89
CA VAL A 20 -0.98 9.22 -4.04
C VAL A 20 -0.63 9.15 -5.52
N CYS A 21 0.61 9.49 -5.86
CA CYS A 21 1.18 9.12 -7.14
C CYS A 21 2.01 7.85 -6.97
N CYS A 22 1.55 6.74 -7.57
CA CYS A 22 2.37 5.56 -7.67
C CYS A 22 3.17 5.64 -8.98
N ASP A 23 4.50 5.68 -8.87
CA ASP A 23 5.44 5.74 -10.01
C ASP A 23 6.02 4.34 -10.32
N GLY A 24 5.38 3.27 -9.84
CA GLY A 24 5.76 1.91 -10.18
C GLY A 24 6.98 1.34 -9.42
N GLY A 25 7.66 2.13 -8.59
CA GLY A 25 8.69 1.75 -7.62
C GLY A 25 9.74 0.72 -8.10
N GLU A 26 10.94 1.19 -8.48
CA GLU A 26 12.22 0.45 -8.63
C GLU A 26 12.17 -1.05 -9.00
N GLY A 27 11.29 -1.46 -9.91
CA GLY A 27 11.19 -2.84 -10.39
C GLY A 27 10.99 -2.92 -11.89
N ALA A 28 11.44 -4.02 -12.51
CA ALA A 28 11.31 -4.27 -13.95
C ALA A 28 9.85 -4.38 -14.44
N LEU A 29 8.88 -4.40 -13.52
CA LEU A 29 7.43 -4.40 -13.77
C LEU A 29 6.76 -3.07 -13.36
N GLY A 30 7.53 -2.00 -13.15
CA GLY A 30 6.98 -0.69 -12.82
C GLY A 30 6.08 -0.14 -13.94
N HIS A 31 4.94 0.44 -13.55
CA HIS A 31 4.00 1.11 -14.47
C HIS A 31 4.26 2.63 -14.54
N PRO A 32 3.76 3.33 -15.56
CA PRO A 32 3.83 4.79 -15.63
C PRO A 32 3.17 5.45 -14.42
N ARG A 33 3.56 6.69 -14.10
CA ARG A 33 2.93 7.45 -13.02
C ARG A 33 1.41 7.47 -13.12
N VAL A 34 0.75 6.84 -12.14
CA VAL A 34 -0.70 6.90 -11.98
C VAL A 34 -1.06 7.58 -10.66
N TRP A 35 -2.20 8.24 -10.65
CA TRP A 35 -2.74 8.89 -9.47
C TRP A 35 -3.86 8.04 -8.90
N LEU A 36 -3.65 7.56 -7.67
CA LEU A 36 -4.59 6.76 -6.91
C LEU A 36 -5.18 7.64 -5.81
N SER A 37 -6.49 7.53 -5.62
CA SER A 37 -7.21 8.20 -4.54
C SER A 37 -7.46 7.19 -3.44
N LEU A 38 -7.11 7.55 -2.20
CA LEU A 38 -7.38 6.72 -1.04
C LEU A 38 -8.89 6.73 -0.77
N SER A 39 -9.45 5.56 -0.47
CA SER A 39 -10.86 5.46 -0.11
C SER A 39 -11.08 6.18 1.21
N HIS A 40 -12.09 7.05 1.30
CA HIS A 40 -12.39 7.76 2.55
C HIS A 40 -12.91 6.86 3.68
N ASP A 41 -13.39 5.66 3.33
CA ASP A 41 -13.97 4.69 4.27
C ASP A 41 -12.90 3.83 4.96
N THR A 42 -11.96 3.31 4.18
CA THR A 42 -10.88 2.43 4.67
C THR A 42 -9.52 3.13 4.77
N GLY A 43 -9.39 4.34 4.22
CA GLY A 43 -8.13 5.07 4.16
C GLY A 43 -7.02 4.34 3.41
N ALA A 44 -7.35 3.36 2.57
CA ALA A 44 -6.38 2.54 1.86
C ALA A 44 -6.67 2.50 0.35
N VAL A 45 -5.62 2.32 -0.45
CA VAL A 45 -5.71 2.05 -1.88
C VAL A 45 -4.56 1.16 -2.32
N GLU A 46 -4.85 0.23 -3.21
CA GLU A 46 -3.87 -0.70 -3.75
C GLU A 46 -3.56 -0.33 -5.20
N CYS A 47 -2.27 -0.34 -5.56
CA CYS A 47 -1.90 -0.19 -6.95
C CYS A 47 -2.10 -1.52 -7.69
N PRO A 48 -2.91 -1.58 -8.75
CA PRO A 48 -3.20 -2.83 -9.49
C PRO A 48 -2.02 -3.37 -10.32
N TYR A 49 -0.86 -2.71 -10.26
CA TYR A 49 0.31 -3.03 -11.06
C TYR A 49 1.52 -3.44 -10.23
N CYS A 50 1.70 -2.83 -9.05
CA CYS A 50 2.84 -3.09 -8.18
C CYS A 50 2.45 -3.85 -6.91
N ASP A 51 1.17 -4.15 -6.73
CA ASP A 51 0.61 -4.76 -5.52
C ASP A 51 0.97 -4.01 -4.21
N LYS A 52 1.46 -2.77 -4.34
CA LYS A 52 1.76 -1.89 -3.21
C LYS A 52 0.47 -1.34 -2.64
N ARG A 53 0.32 -1.47 -1.33
CA ARG A 53 -0.83 -0.96 -0.60
C ARG A 53 -0.47 0.37 0.05
N PHE A 54 -1.16 1.43 -0.33
CA PHE A 54 -0.99 2.75 0.27
C PHE A 54 -2.06 2.93 1.33
N ILE A 55 -1.66 3.25 2.56
CA ILE A 55 -2.57 3.49 3.67
C ILE A 55 -2.35 4.90 4.19
N HIS A 56 -3.43 5.62 4.44
CA HIS A 56 -3.36 6.93 5.04
C HIS A 56 -2.86 6.81 6.48
N ARG A 57 -1.99 7.71 6.92
CA ARG A 57 -1.43 7.71 8.28
C ARG A 57 -2.49 7.61 9.38
N ASP A 58 -3.65 8.18 9.16
CA ASP A 58 -4.79 8.15 10.08
C ASP A 58 -5.40 6.74 10.25
N PHE A 59 -5.29 5.90 9.21
CA PHE A 59 -5.83 4.53 9.15
C PHE A 59 -4.74 3.46 9.33
N ALA A 60 -3.47 3.85 9.43
CA ALA A 60 -2.34 2.91 9.56
C ALA A 60 -2.29 2.23 10.94
N ASP A 61 -2.88 2.84 11.98
CA ASP A 61 -2.91 2.31 13.35
C ASP A 61 -3.83 1.07 13.48
N ASP A 62 -4.90 1.01 12.69
CA ASP A 62 -5.90 -0.07 12.72
C ASP A 62 -5.40 -1.38 12.10
N HIS A 63 -4.47 -1.30 11.16
CA HIS A 63 -3.98 -2.45 10.38
C HIS A 63 -2.66 -3.06 10.88
N ALA A 64 -2.13 -2.60 12.02
CA ALA A 64 -0.87 -3.09 12.60
C ALA A 64 -1.07 -4.13 13.74
N ALA A 65 -2.30 -4.59 13.99
CA ALA A 65 -2.64 -5.53 15.07
C ALA A 65 -2.73 -7.00 14.60
#